data_AF-A0A5B0KT06-F1
#
_entry.id   AF-A0A5B0KT06-F1
#
_cell.length_a   1.000
_cell.length_b   1.000
_cell.length_c   1.000
_cell.angle_alpha   90.00
_cell.angle_beta   90.00
_cell.angle_gamma   90.00
#
_symmetry.space_group_name_H-M   'P 1'
#
loop_
_entity.id
_entity.type
_entity.pdbx_description
1 polymer ?
#
loop_
_entity_poly.entity_id
_entity_poly.type
_entity_poly.pdbx_seq_one_letter_code
_entity_poly.pdbx_strand_id
1 'polypeptide(L)'
;MAGRLPTIGHGEVYSCEPLERGRPSQGAHHWASEPAPIEGELLSSWFSRYAWASAVGPQALLFEFRGVFGRHPADLDNGLPRRTFMLLAQRTGIPVQRFEQAQRFSPTVSAMWTGALRSPRFCPGCWAADPIPYVRWQWRGTLFRVCTEHQVWLSPCCPTCRSPLSVLGGRLRRPLWRCATCRSDLRQERMDPALPQAVLTQALIEVITELAKEIGLERTVTSAARALSALDADMSALEAARFARDAQPTNAAGGPAGHLEDWSIIQKRVNAFSHGRLRALLLHRLHQRGFREGTTRSMASPGEPLLLLSPSTRLLGASVPRVRPATAADIPALRQFCRDLLEVLEADPLSGKGGDHRELLQDLVAFRWRSFLDTKQPVVLGMDGGRVVGVAMVWTERLVEIFVEPTAEAAFLPVLLEGCVHLAARRGVRRLEAEVHYSNHADYERAGWERTGPFPLWSFGIGATTEARPSSTGNRHALVSA
;
A
#
# COMPACT_ATOMS: atom_id res chain seq x y z
N MET A 1 31.80 -6.39 -24.56
CA MET A 1 31.92 -5.07 -25.19
C MET A 1 30.71 -4.25 -24.79
N ALA A 2 30.89 -3.36 -23.81
CA ALA A 2 29.84 -2.47 -23.33
C ALA A 2 29.73 -1.27 -24.28
N GLY A 3 28.62 -1.18 -25.01
CA GLY A 3 28.29 0.00 -25.79
C GLY A 3 27.98 1.16 -24.84
N ARG A 4 28.80 2.20 -24.87
CA ARG A 4 28.56 3.45 -24.15
C ARG A 4 27.23 4.04 -24.63
N LEU A 5 26.31 4.27 -23.69
CA LEU A 5 25.17 5.15 -23.92
C LEU A 5 25.71 6.55 -24.28
N PRO A 6 25.12 7.25 -25.27
CA PRO A 6 25.62 8.55 -25.70
C PRO A 6 25.44 9.57 -24.57
N THR A 7 26.49 10.35 -24.33
CA THR A 7 26.46 11.54 -23.47
C THR A 7 25.60 12.61 -24.12
N ILE A 8 24.43 12.88 -23.54
CA ILE A 8 23.48 13.88 -24.01
C ILE A 8 23.92 15.26 -23.50
N GLY A 9 24.23 16.18 -24.42
CA GLY A 9 24.57 17.56 -24.12
C GLY A 9 23.35 18.39 -23.70
N HIS A 10 23.58 19.41 -22.87
CA HIS A 10 22.59 20.32 -22.26
C HIS A 10 21.78 21.21 -23.23
N GLY A 11 21.52 20.78 -24.47
CA GLY A 11 20.86 21.58 -25.51
C GLY A 11 19.82 20.86 -26.36
N GLU A 12 19.46 19.60 -26.08
CA GLU A 12 18.47 18.89 -26.88
C GLU A 12 17.06 19.48 -26.68
N VAL A 13 16.69 20.36 -27.61
CA VAL A 13 15.30 20.69 -27.92
C VAL A 13 14.64 19.39 -28.37
N TYR A 14 13.80 18.81 -27.51
CA TYR A 14 12.89 17.74 -27.95
C TYR A 14 12.11 18.26 -29.17
N SER A 15 12.38 17.70 -30.34
CA SER A 15 11.54 17.87 -31.52
C SER A 15 10.24 17.12 -31.26
N CYS A 16 9.30 17.75 -30.55
CA CYS A 16 7.91 17.38 -30.72
C CYS A 16 7.58 17.71 -32.16
N GLU A 17 7.39 16.70 -33.00
CA GLU A 17 6.76 16.92 -34.31
C GLU A 17 5.52 17.79 -34.07
N PRO A 18 5.36 18.92 -34.77
CA PRO A 18 4.09 19.63 -34.79
C PRO A 18 3.01 18.60 -35.09
N LEU A 19 1.93 18.57 -34.31
CA LEU A 19 0.76 17.78 -34.66
C LEU A 19 0.49 18.03 -36.16
N GLU A 20 0.42 16.97 -36.99
CA GLU A 20 0.17 17.09 -38.43
C GLU A 20 -1.06 17.97 -38.72
N ARG A 21 -1.98 18.04 -37.74
CA ARG A 21 -3.05 19.03 -37.66
C ARG A 21 -2.64 20.15 -36.71
N GLY A 22 -1.88 21.10 -37.25
CA GLY A 22 -1.63 22.38 -36.61
C GLY A 22 -2.94 23.08 -36.27
N ARG A 23 -2.88 23.97 -35.26
CA ARG A 23 -3.92 24.90 -34.78
C ARG A 23 -5.20 24.85 -35.64
N PRO A 24 -6.31 24.27 -35.16
CA PRO A 24 -7.54 24.28 -35.94
C PRO A 24 -7.84 25.70 -36.40
N SER A 25 -8.09 25.86 -37.70
CA SER A 25 -8.60 27.12 -38.24
C SER A 25 -9.78 27.58 -37.38
N GLN A 26 -9.91 28.89 -37.13
CA GLN A 26 -11.06 29.42 -36.39
C GLN A 26 -12.36 28.79 -36.94
N GLY A 27 -13.07 28.04 -36.10
CA GLY A 27 -14.30 27.33 -36.49
C GLY A 27 -14.16 25.83 -36.78
N ALA A 28 -12.96 25.23 -36.79
CA ALA A 28 -12.84 23.79 -36.98
C ALA A 28 -13.44 23.00 -35.80
N HIS A 29 -14.26 22.00 -36.14
CA HIS A 29 -15.04 21.22 -35.18
C HIS A 29 -14.22 20.17 -34.41
N HIS A 30 -12.99 19.87 -34.87
CA HIS A 30 -12.15 18.81 -34.30
C HIS A 30 -10.69 19.26 -34.13
N TRP A 31 -10.14 18.98 -32.95
CA TRP A 31 -8.73 19.14 -32.58
C TRP A 31 -8.02 17.78 -32.58
N ALA A 32 -6.69 17.78 -32.41
CA ALA A 32 -5.91 16.55 -32.37
C ALA A 32 -6.27 15.63 -31.18
N SER A 33 -6.14 14.33 -31.37
CA SER A 33 -6.37 13.32 -30.31
C SER A 33 -5.18 13.13 -29.39
N GLU A 34 -4.01 13.68 -29.72
CA GLU A 34 -2.79 13.59 -28.94
C GLU A 34 -2.34 14.97 -28.41
N PRO A 35 -1.75 15.02 -27.20
CA PRO A 35 -1.54 13.91 -26.27
C PRO A 35 -2.83 13.48 -25.54
N ALA A 36 -3.02 12.19 -25.31
CA ALA A 36 -4.03 11.68 -24.36
C ALA A 36 -3.62 11.89 -22.89
N PRO A 37 -4.56 11.97 -21.93
CA PRO A 37 -4.24 12.05 -20.49
C PRO A 37 -3.47 10.83 -20.00
N ILE A 38 -2.45 11.01 -19.16
CA ILE A 38 -1.70 9.90 -18.54
C ILE A 38 -2.46 9.38 -17.29
N GLU A 39 -2.25 8.12 -16.92
CA GLU A 39 -2.78 7.59 -15.67
C GLU A 39 -2.23 8.35 -14.46
N GLY A 40 -3.12 8.83 -13.59
CA GLY A 40 -2.77 9.63 -12.42
C GLY A 40 -2.35 11.07 -12.72
N GLU A 41 -2.48 11.54 -13.96
CA GLU A 41 -2.25 12.92 -14.35
C GLU A 41 -3.43 13.83 -13.98
N LEU A 42 -3.15 15.05 -13.52
CA LEU A 42 -4.16 16.10 -13.34
C LEU A 42 -4.74 16.56 -14.69
N LEU A 43 -6.04 16.87 -14.74
CA LEU A 43 -6.65 17.41 -15.97
C LEU A 43 -5.98 18.72 -16.43
N SER A 44 -5.60 19.59 -15.50
CA SER A 44 -4.87 20.83 -15.80
C SER A 44 -3.48 20.55 -16.38
N SER A 45 -2.81 19.48 -15.93
CA SER A 45 -1.53 19.02 -16.47
C SER A 45 -1.68 18.56 -17.91
N TRP A 46 -2.66 17.68 -18.15
CA TRP A 46 -2.98 17.21 -19.49
C TRP A 46 -3.27 18.40 -20.41
N PHE A 47 -4.10 19.34 -19.95
CA PHE A 47 -4.46 20.52 -20.74
C PHE A 47 -3.25 21.40 -21.08
N SER A 48 -2.29 21.52 -20.15
CA SER A 48 -1.04 22.26 -20.36
C SER A 48 -0.15 21.58 -21.41
N ARG A 49 0.00 20.25 -21.35
CA ARG A 49 0.70 19.46 -22.38
C ARG A 49 0.00 19.53 -23.73
N TYR A 50 -1.33 19.48 -23.73
CA TYR A 50 -2.15 19.58 -24.93
C TYR A 50 -1.99 20.95 -25.60
N ALA A 51 -1.93 22.03 -24.82
CA ALA A 51 -1.58 23.36 -25.30
C ALA A 51 -0.17 23.41 -25.91
N TRP A 52 0.82 22.81 -25.23
CA TRP A 52 2.19 22.73 -25.73
C TRP A 52 2.30 22.00 -27.07
N ALA A 53 1.60 20.87 -27.22
CA ALA A 53 1.52 20.10 -28.47
C ALA A 53 0.79 20.88 -29.58
N SER A 54 -0.23 21.65 -29.21
CA SER A 54 -1.00 22.52 -30.11
C SER A 54 -0.31 23.86 -30.43
N ALA A 55 0.96 24.02 -30.04
CA ALA A 55 1.75 25.23 -30.21
C ALA A 55 1.12 26.52 -29.65
N VAL A 56 0.32 26.41 -28.58
CA VAL A 56 -0.32 27.54 -27.89
C VAL A 56 0.05 27.57 -26.41
N GLY A 57 -0.12 28.71 -25.75
CA GLY A 57 0.03 28.79 -24.29
C GLY A 57 -1.19 28.20 -23.57
N PRO A 58 -1.03 27.60 -22.38
CA PRO A 58 -2.13 26.99 -21.64
C PRO A 58 -3.29 27.97 -21.35
N GLN A 59 -2.98 29.21 -20.99
CA GLN A 59 -4.00 30.24 -20.73
C GLN A 59 -4.74 30.65 -22.02
N ALA A 60 -4.04 30.68 -23.16
CA ALA A 60 -4.63 30.99 -24.45
C ALA A 60 -5.56 29.86 -24.91
N LEU A 61 -5.15 28.61 -24.75
CA LEU A 61 -6.00 27.46 -25.05
C LEU A 61 -7.25 27.44 -24.15
N LEU A 62 -7.11 27.79 -22.87
CA LEU A 62 -8.24 27.84 -21.95
C LEU A 62 -9.30 28.87 -22.40
N PHE A 63 -8.85 29.97 -23.01
CA PHE A 63 -9.73 30.97 -23.60
C PHE A 63 -10.53 30.40 -24.78
N GLU A 64 -9.89 29.65 -25.68
CA GLU A 64 -10.56 28.97 -26.80
C GLU A 64 -11.60 27.95 -26.31
N PHE A 65 -11.33 27.29 -25.18
CA PHE A 65 -12.23 26.32 -24.57
C PHE A 65 -13.26 26.93 -23.60
N ARG A 66 -13.47 28.25 -23.62
CA ARG A 66 -14.52 28.91 -22.80
C ARG A 66 -15.93 28.38 -23.06
N GLY A 67 -16.23 27.95 -24.29
CA GLY A 67 -17.50 27.29 -24.61
C GLY A 67 -17.67 25.90 -23.95
N VAL A 68 -16.57 25.29 -23.52
CA VAL A 68 -16.53 23.98 -22.84
C VAL A 68 -16.49 24.15 -21.32
N PHE A 69 -15.65 25.05 -20.82
CA PHE A 69 -15.41 25.24 -19.38
C PHE A 69 -16.20 26.38 -18.73
N GLY A 70 -16.90 27.21 -19.52
CA GLY A 70 -17.55 28.43 -19.05
C GLY A 70 -16.60 29.63 -18.91
N ARG A 71 -17.10 30.74 -18.37
CA ARG A 71 -16.36 32.02 -18.27
C ARG A 71 -15.22 31.98 -17.22
N HIS A 72 -15.35 31.13 -16.20
CA HIS A 72 -14.39 30.95 -15.13
C HIS A 72 -14.39 29.48 -14.66
N PRO A 73 -13.56 28.59 -15.23
CA PRO A 73 -13.35 27.30 -14.59
C PRO A 73 -12.68 27.57 -13.24
N ALA A 74 -13.45 27.46 -12.15
CA ALA A 74 -12.94 27.71 -10.80
C ALA A 74 -11.78 26.76 -10.48
N ASP A 75 -11.76 25.58 -11.09
CA ASP A 75 -10.69 24.60 -11.02
C ASP A 75 -10.91 23.48 -12.07
N LEU A 76 -9.95 23.21 -12.96
CA LEU A 76 -10.09 22.10 -13.92
C LEU A 76 -9.95 20.73 -13.25
N ASP A 77 -9.26 20.69 -12.12
CA ASP A 77 -8.90 19.44 -11.43
C ASP A 77 -9.94 19.04 -10.38
N ASN A 78 -11.05 19.79 -10.24
CA ASN A 78 -12.05 19.56 -9.19
C ASN A 78 -13.49 19.70 -9.72
N GLY A 79 -14.30 18.65 -9.53
CA GLY A 79 -15.76 18.71 -9.67
C GLY A 79 -16.37 19.12 -11.01
N LEU A 80 -15.62 19.13 -12.12
CA LEU A 80 -16.17 19.31 -13.47
C LEU A 80 -17.30 18.30 -13.77
N PRO A 81 -18.44 18.77 -14.30
CA PRO A 81 -19.55 17.89 -14.63
C PRO A 81 -19.22 17.02 -15.84
N ARG A 82 -19.81 15.82 -15.90
CA ARG A 82 -19.64 14.86 -17.01
C ARG A 82 -19.91 15.47 -18.39
N ARG A 83 -20.82 16.46 -18.48
CA ARG A 83 -21.09 17.22 -19.71
C ARG A 83 -19.84 17.90 -20.27
N THR A 84 -18.97 18.43 -19.41
CA THR A 84 -17.69 19.02 -19.83
C THR A 84 -16.79 17.98 -20.48
N PHE A 85 -16.75 16.75 -19.97
CA PHE A 85 -15.98 15.67 -20.58
C PHE A 85 -16.55 15.20 -21.91
N MET A 86 -17.87 15.16 -22.05
CA MET A 86 -18.49 14.87 -23.36
C MET A 86 -18.10 15.93 -24.41
N LEU A 87 -18.07 17.20 -24.01
CA LEU A 87 -17.64 18.29 -24.90
C LEU A 87 -16.15 18.20 -25.23
N LEU A 88 -15.29 17.87 -24.26
CA LEU A 88 -13.87 17.63 -24.51
C LEU A 88 -13.65 16.44 -25.44
N ALA A 89 -14.39 15.34 -25.23
CA ALA A 89 -14.32 14.15 -26.07
C ALA A 89 -14.75 14.46 -27.52
N GLN A 90 -15.83 15.22 -27.69
CA GLN A 90 -16.27 15.67 -29.02
C GLN A 90 -15.21 16.54 -29.71
N ARG A 91 -14.55 17.42 -28.96
CA ARG A 91 -13.55 18.36 -29.50
C ARG A 91 -12.21 17.72 -29.80
N THR A 92 -11.77 16.75 -28.99
CA THR A 92 -10.43 16.16 -29.07
C THR A 92 -10.42 14.76 -29.68
N GLY A 93 -11.56 14.08 -29.74
CA GLY A 93 -11.63 12.67 -30.09
C GLY A 93 -11.18 11.71 -28.99
N ILE A 94 -10.77 12.22 -27.81
CA ILE A 94 -10.34 11.40 -26.67
C ILE A 94 -11.57 10.87 -25.92
N PRO A 95 -11.65 9.57 -25.57
CA PRO A 95 -12.79 9.02 -24.84
C PRO A 95 -13.03 9.69 -23.49
N VAL A 96 -14.30 9.89 -23.13
CA VAL A 96 -14.75 10.52 -21.87
C VAL A 96 -14.08 9.89 -20.65
N GLN A 97 -13.91 8.56 -20.66
CA GLN A 97 -13.32 7.79 -19.56
C GLN A 97 -11.89 8.24 -19.23
N ARG A 98 -11.13 8.73 -20.22
CA ARG A 98 -9.76 9.21 -20.00
C ARG A 98 -9.74 10.51 -19.20
N PHE A 99 -10.73 11.39 -19.42
CA PHE A 99 -10.89 12.61 -18.63
C PHE A 99 -11.43 12.33 -17.23
N GLU A 100 -12.37 11.40 -17.11
CA GLU A 100 -12.87 10.93 -15.80
C GLU A 100 -11.73 10.33 -14.95
N GLN A 101 -10.78 9.61 -15.56
CA GLN A 101 -9.58 9.10 -14.89
C GLN A 101 -8.64 10.22 -14.41
N ALA A 102 -8.42 11.25 -15.25
CA ALA A 102 -7.52 12.38 -14.92
C ALA A 102 -8.09 13.31 -13.83
N GLN A 103 -9.40 13.30 -13.62
CA GLN A 103 -10.05 14.10 -12.59
C GLN A 103 -10.19 13.36 -11.24
N ARG A 104 -9.82 12.08 -11.18
CA ARG A 104 -10.30 11.19 -10.11
C ARG A 104 -9.61 11.44 -8.76
N PHE A 105 -10.16 12.36 -7.98
CA PHE A 105 -10.46 12.08 -6.57
C PHE A 105 -11.65 11.12 -6.56
N SER A 106 -11.44 9.82 -6.34
CA SER A 106 -12.57 8.88 -6.17
C SER A 106 -13.51 9.46 -5.11
N PRO A 107 -14.85 9.42 -5.22
CA PRO A 107 -15.76 9.88 -4.16
C PRO A 107 -15.42 9.28 -2.80
N THR A 108 -14.97 8.02 -2.77
CA THR A 108 -14.47 7.32 -1.58
C THR A 108 -13.20 7.95 -0.99
N VAL A 109 -12.27 8.37 -1.86
CA VAL A 109 -11.09 9.16 -1.47
C VAL A 109 -11.58 10.55 -1.05
N SER A 110 -12.42 11.25 -1.79
CA SER A 110 -12.96 12.55 -1.37
C SER A 110 -13.68 12.52 -0.01
N ALA A 111 -14.38 11.43 0.34
CA ALA A 111 -15.08 11.27 1.62
C ALA A 111 -14.15 10.94 2.80
N MET A 112 -13.05 10.21 2.55
CA MET A 112 -12.00 9.97 3.55
C MET A 112 -11.15 11.23 3.81
N TRP A 113 -11.21 12.22 2.93
CA TRP A 113 -10.24 13.31 2.83
C TRP A 113 -10.96 14.63 3.11
N THR A 114 -10.79 15.14 4.32
CA THR A 114 -11.24 16.48 4.71
C THR A 114 -10.31 17.59 4.19
N GLY A 115 -9.24 17.24 3.45
CA GLY A 115 -8.23 18.17 2.96
C GLY A 115 -8.65 18.90 1.68
N ALA A 116 -8.60 20.23 1.69
CA ALA A 116 -8.76 21.06 0.51
C ALA A 116 -7.64 20.79 -0.52
N LEU A 117 -7.97 20.81 -1.81
CA LEU A 117 -6.97 20.80 -2.88
C LEU A 117 -6.11 22.06 -2.77
N ARG A 118 -4.78 21.89 -2.85
CA ARG A 118 -3.83 23.02 -2.82
C ARG A 118 -3.34 23.34 -4.23
N SER A 119 -2.62 24.44 -4.36
CA SER A 119 -1.78 24.65 -5.53
C SER A 119 -0.86 23.44 -5.71
N PRO A 120 -0.74 22.87 -6.92
CA PRO A 120 0.09 21.70 -7.14
C PRO A 120 1.54 21.97 -6.74
N ARG A 121 2.18 20.94 -6.18
CA ARG A 121 3.62 20.90 -5.93
C ARG A 121 4.33 20.09 -7.03
N PHE A 122 5.65 20.02 -7.00
CA PHE A 122 6.40 19.19 -7.93
C PHE A 122 7.70 18.63 -7.34
N CYS A 123 8.16 17.52 -7.93
CA CYS A 123 9.50 17.00 -7.68
C CYS A 123 10.39 17.26 -8.92
N PRO A 124 11.49 18.02 -8.79
CA PRO A 124 12.45 18.22 -9.87
C PRO A 124 13.00 16.90 -10.43
N GLY A 125 13.33 15.96 -9.55
CA GLY A 125 13.83 14.62 -9.91
C GLY A 125 12.84 13.85 -10.77
N CYS A 126 11.56 13.77 -10.38
CA CYS A 126 10.54 13.11 -11.19
C CYS A 126 10.41 13.76 -12.56
N TRP A 127 10.34 15.09 -12.66
CA TRP A 127 10.26 15.76 -13.96
C TRP A 127 11.52 15.65 -14.81
N ALA A 128 12.69 15.42 -14.21
CA ALA A 128 13.93 15.14 -14.93
C ALA A 128 13.95 13.69 -15.46
N ALA A 129 13.43 12.74 -14.68
CA ALA A 129 13.40 11.32 -15.02
C ALA A 129 12.23 10.91 -15.93
N ASP A 130 11.10 11.60 -15.83
CA ASP A 130 9.90 11.30 -16.61
C ASP A 130 10.15 11.53 -18.11
N PRO A 131 9.95 10.53 -18.98
CA PRO A 131 10.07 10.71 -20.42
C PRO A 131 9.11 11.78 -20.96
N ILE A 132 7.94 11.90 -20.33
CA ILE A 132 6.98 12.97 -20.63
C ILE A 132 6.48 13.57 -19.30
N PRO A 133 7.06 14.68 -18.83
CA PRO A 133 6.70 15.27 -17.53
C PRO A 133 5.22 15.63 -17.44
N TYR A 134 4.61 15.31 -16.29
CA TYR A 134 3.22 15.63 -15.97
C TYR A 134 3.08 15.95 -14.47
N VAL A 135 1.98 16.61 -14.10
CA VAL A 135 1.63 16.83 -12.70
C VAL A 135 0.80 15.64 -12.23
N ARG A 136 1.37 14.87 -11.31
CA ARG A 136 0.69 13.75 -10.65
C ARG A 136 -0.40 14.29 -9.74
N TRP A 137 -1.57 13.65 -9.70
CA TRP A 137 -2.70 14.11 -8.90
C TRP A 137 -2.37 14.21 -7.40
N GLN A 138 -1.53 13.29 -6.91
CA GLN A 138 -1.07 13.27 -5.52
C GLN A 138 -0.46 14.62 -5.15
N TRP A 139 0.31 15.25 -6.04
CA TRP A 139 1.02 16.49 -5.75
C TRP A 139 0.12 17.70 -5.45
N ARG A 140 -1.19 17.54 -5.62
CA ARG A 140 -2.20 18.55 -5.28
C ARG A 140 -2.88 18.31 -3.93
N GLY A 141 -2.80 17.10 -3.39
CA GLY A 141 -3.39 16.77 -2.10
C GLY A 141 -2.58 17.35 -0.94
N THR A 142 -3.26 17.79 0.13
CA THR A 142 -2.62 18.35 1.34
C THR A 142 -1.61 17.39 1.98
N LEU A 143 -1.92 16.10 1.98
CA LEU A 143 -1.14 15.04 2.60
C LEU A 143 0.12 14.66 1.82
N PHE A 144 0.22 15.07 0.55
CA PHE A 144 1.37 14.77 -0.29
C PHE A 144 2.33 15.94 -0.32
N ARG A 145 3.40 15.81 0.47
CA ARG A 145 4.41 16.84 0.68
C ARG A 145 5.82 16.34 0.39
N VAL A 146 6.00 15.03 0.28
CA VAL A 146 7.27 14.38 -0.02
C VAL A 146 7.11 13.52 -1.27
N CYS A 147 8.17 13.45 -2.08
CA CYS A 147 8.30 12.46 -3.13
C CYS A 147 8.99 11.23 -2.53
N THR A 148 8.32 10.08 -2.52
CA THR A 148 8.89 8.82 -2.00
C THR A 148 9.94 8.21 -2.94
N GLU A 149 9.85 8.47 -4.25
CA GLU A 149 10.83 8.02 -5.25
C GLU A 149 12.19 8.71 -5.07
N HIS A 150 12.19 10.03 -4.93
CA HIS A 150 13.40 10.86 -4.82
C HIS A 150 13.73 11.28 -3.38
N GLN A 151 12.89 10.90 -2.41
CA GLN A 151 13.05 11.16 -0.97
C GLN A 151 13.25 12.65 -0.64
N VAL A 152 12.54 13.52 -1.34
CA VAL A 152 12.67 14.98 -1.22
C VAL A 152 11.33 15.64 -0.93
N TRP A 153 11.35 16.81 -0.30
CA TRP A 153 10.14 17.62 -0.18
C TRP A 153 9.70 18.13 -1.56
N LEU A 154 8.39 18.04 -1.84
CA LEU A 154 7.80 18.58 -3.05
C LEU A 154 7.83 20.12 -2.98
N SER A 155 8.29 20.75 -4.05
CA SER A 155 8.37 22.21 -4.12
C SER A 155 7.02 22.82 -4.51
N PRO A 156 6.49 23.81 -3.78
CA PRO A 156 5.28 24.52 -4.14
C PRO A 156 5.53 25.70 -5.11
N CYS A 157 6.78 26.16 -5.22
CA CYS A 157 7.14 27.39 -5.92
C CYS A 157 8.39 27.20 -6.79
N CYS A 158 8.55 28.08 -7.77
CA CYS A 158 9.83 28.25 -8.46
C CYS A 158 10.86 28.81 -7.48
N PRO A 159 12.04 28.21 -7.29
CA PRO A 159 13.04 28.74 -6.37
C PRO A 159 13.72 30.01 -6.90
N THR A 160 13.77 30.21 -8.23
CA THR A 160 14.35 31.42 -8.84
C THR A 160 13.52 32.67 -8.55
N CYS A 161 12.19 32.62 -8.76
CA CYS A 161 11.32 33.79 -8.63
C CYS A 161 10.24 33.68 -7.57
N ARG A 162 10.21 32.57 -6.82
CA ARG A 162 9.25 32.27 -5.72
C ARG A 162 7.78 32.26 -6.12
N SER A 163 7.47 32.34 -7.41
CA SER A 163 6.09 32.24 -7.88
C SER A 163 5.56 30.83 -7.65
N PRO A 164 4.30 30.66 -7.18
CA PRO A 164 3.66 29.35 -7.09
C PRO A 164 3.69 28.61 -8.42
N LEU A 165 3.72 27.28 -8.38
CA LEU A 165 3.60 26.48 -9.59
C LEU A 165 2.24 26.77 -10.27
N SER A 166 2.30 27.33 -11.48
CA SER A 166 1.11 27.60 -12.29
C SER A 166 1.07 26.64 -13.47
N VAL A 167 0.17 25.67 -13.43
CA VAL A 167 0.01 24.66 -14.49
C VAL A 167 -0.61 25.26 -15.75
N LEU A 168 -1.63 26.10 -15.57
CA LEU A 168 -2.38 26.75 -16.65
C LEU A 168 -1.92 28.19 -16.95
N GLY A 169 -0.93 28.71 -16.23
CA GLY A 169 -0.43 30.07 -16.42
C GLY A 169 0.32 30.27 -17.73
N GLY A 170 0.24 31.46 -18.30
CA GLY A 170 1.03 31.89 -19.46
C GLY A 170 0.27 31.79 -20.79
N ARG A 171 0.34 32.89 -21.57
CA ARG A 171 -0.26 32.99 -22.92
C ARG A 171 0.63 32.42 -24.02
N LEU A 172 1.93 32.36 -23.78
CA LEU A 172 2.91 31.83 -24.72
C LEU A 172 3.07 30.32 -24.55
N ARG A 173 3.42 29.66 -25.65
CA ARG A 173 3.77 28.23 -25.69
C ARG A 173 4.91 27.98 -24.70
N ARG A 174 4.70 27.11 -23.70
CA ARG A 174 5.73 26.69 -22.74
C ARG A 174 5.54 25.24 -22.32
N PRO A 175 6.63 24.48 -22.08
CA PRO A 175 6.51 23.16 -21.51
C PRO A 175 6.14 23.27 -20.02
N LEU A 176 5.55 22.20 -19.49
CA LEU A 176 5.05 22.16 -18.11
C LEU A 176 6.14 22.47 -17.06
N TRP A 177 7.35 21.96 -17.30
CA TRP A 177 8.50 22.09 -16.41
C TRP A 177 9.20 23.46 -16.48
N ARG A 178 8.70 24.42 -17.26
CA ARG A 178 9.20 25.80 -17.23
C ARG A 178 8.28 26.70 -16.42
N CYS A 179 8.87 27.48 -15.52
CA CYS A 179 8.16 28.45 -14.69
C CYS A 179 7.32 29.41 -15.56
N ALA A 180 6.04 29.59 -15.20
CA ALA A 180 5.14 30.48 -15.94
C ALA A 180 5.55 31.97 -15.84
N THR A 181 6.32 32.33 -14.81
CA THR A 181 6.74 33.71 -14.53
C THR A 181 8.14 34.00 -15.07
N CYS A 182 9.18 33.32 -14.56
CA CYS A 182 10.58 33.59 -14.93
C CYS A 182 11.14 32.66 -16.01
N ARG A 183 10.40 31.62 -16.41
CA ARG A 183 10.81 30.61 -17.42
C ARG A 183 12.02 29.74 -17.05
N SER A 184 12.49 29.75 -15.79
CA SER A 184 13.52 28.80 -15.33
C SER A 184 13.08 27.36 -15.55
N ASP A 185 14.04 26.47 -15.78
CA ASP A 185 13.80 25.03 -15.91
C ASP A 185 13.68 24.40 -14.52
N LEU A 186 12.47 24.01 -14.16
CA LEU A 186 12.13 23.50 -12.83
C LEU A 186 12.69 22.09 -12.57
N ARG A 187 13.28 21.42 -13.57
CA ARG A 187 13.91 20.09 -13.44
C ARG A 187 15.31 20.16 -12.84
N GLN A 188 16.00 21.28 -13.04
CA GLN A 188 17.38 21.48 -12.58
C GLN A 188 17.45 22.08 -11.18
N GLU A 189 16.29 22.19 -10.52
CA GLU A 189 16.18 22.85 -9.23
C GLU A 189 16.73 21.97 -8.11
N ARG A 190 17.31 22.63 -7.10
CA ARG A 190 17.82 21.96 -5.90
C ARG A 190 16.66 21.20 -5.23
N MET A 191 16.90 19.93 -4.95
CA MET A 191 15.98 19.11 -4.20
C MET A 191 16.34 19.16 -2.71
N ASP A 192 15.36 19.50 -1.87
CA ASP A 192 15.55 19.52 -0.42
C ASP A 192 15.23 18.13 0.15
N PRO A 193 16.21 17.42 0.72
CA PRO A 193 16.02 16.06 1.19
C PRO A 193 14.98 16.01 2.31
N ALA A 194 14.09 15.02 2.25
CA ALA A 194 13.15 14.73 3.31
C ALA A 194 13.83 13.88 4.39
N LEU A 195 13.44 14.09 5.65
CA LEU A 195 13.85 13.19 6.72
C LEU A 195 13.28 11.79 6.46
N PRO A 196 13.98 10.70 6.82
CA PRO A 196 13.48 9.34 6.68
C PRO A 196 12.06 9.14 7.24
N GLN A 197 11.78 9.70 8.42
CA GLN A 197 10.44 9.72 9.02
C GLN A 197 9.37 10.38 8.11
N ALA A 198 9.70 11.47 7.40
CA ALA A 198 8.78 12.13 6.48
C ALA A 198 8.54 11.27 5.23
N VAL A 199 9.58 10.61 4.72
CA VAL A 199 9.47 9.66 3.60
C VAL A 199 8.57 8.49 3.99
N LEU A 200 8.76 7.90 5.16
CA LEU A 200 7.96 6.76 5.63
C LEU A 200 6.51 7.18 5.93
N THR A 201 6.30 8.34 6.54
CA THR A 201 4.95 8.92 6.75
C THR A 201 4.23 9.12 5.42
N GLN A 202 4.93 9.68 4.42
CA GLN A 202 4.39 9.86 3.08
C GLN A 202 4.06 8.54 2.38
N ALA A 203 4.93 7.54 2.50
CA ALA A 203 4.68 6.21 1.94
C ALA A 203 3.45 5.55 2.57
N LEU A 204 3.24 5.71 3.88
CA LEU A 204 2.04 5.21 4.55
C LEU A 204 0.78 5.92 4.02
N ILE A 205 0.81 7.25 3.84
CA ILE A 205 -0.29 8.01 3.23
C ILE A 205 -0.61 7.45 1.83
N GLU A 206 0.40 7.24 0.99
CA GLU A 206 0.24 6.68 -0.36
C GLU A 206 -0.41 5.29 -0.34
N VAL A 207 0.04 4.39 0.55
CA VAL A 207 -0.52 3.05 0.66
C VAL A 207 -1.97 3.08 1.16
N ILE A 208 -2.29 3.89 2.18
CA ILE A 208 -3.68 4.04 2.66
C ILE A 208 -4.58 4.52 1.53
N THR A 209 -4.09 5.48 0.74
CA THR A 209 -4.80 6.03 -0.43
C THR A 209 -5.09 4.97 -1.49
N GLU A 210 -4.12 4.10 -1.77
CA GLU A 210 -4.24 3.04 -2.77
C GLU A 210 -5.20 1.94 -2.30
N LEU A 211 -5.04 1.48 -1.06
CA LEU A 211 -5.89 0.45 -0.47
C LEU A 211 -7.34 0.92 -0.32
N ALA A 212 -7.56 2.20 -0.01
CA ALA A 212 -8.89 2.80 0.00
C ALA A 212 -9.64 2.63 -1.33
N LYS A 213 -8.93 2.66 -2.47
CA LYS A 213 -9.52 2.41 -3.79
C LYS A 213 -9.84 0.93 -4.02
N GLU A 214 -9.08 0.03 -3.41
CA GLU A 214 -9.23 -1.42 -3.58
C GLU A 214 -10.34 -2.01 -2.68
N ILE A 215 -10.54 -1.47 -1.48
CA ILE A 215 -11.30 -2.14 -0.42
C ILE A 215 -12.75 -1.67 -0.32
N GLY A 216 -13.10 -0.44 -0.73
CA GLY A 216 -14.50 0.00 -0.89
C GLY A 216 -15.39 -0.02 0.38
N LEU A 217 -14.83 -0.18 1.58
CA LEU A 217 -15.58 -0.35 2.83
C LEU A 217 -15.83 0.97 3.57
N GLU A 218 -17.09 1.30 3.84
CA GLU A 218 -17.53 2.52 4.55
C GLU A 218 -16.99 2.60 6.00
N ARG A 219 -16.80 1.47 6.70
CA ARG A 219 -16.22 1.47 8.06
C ARG A 219 -14.71 1.77 8.06
N THR A 220 -14.02 1.34 7.00
CA THR A 220 -12.60 1.64 6.78
C THR A 220 -12.37 3.13 6.49
N VAL A 221 -13.36 3.80 5.89
CA VAL A 221 -13.31 5.26 5.60
C VAL A 221 -13.03 6.05 6.89
N THR A 222 -13.76 5.78 7.97
CA THR A 222 -13.64 6.54 9.23
C THR A 222 -12.31 6.30 9.94
N SER A 223 -11.82 5.05 9.97
CA SER A 223 -10.52 4.72 10.55
C SER A 223 -9.37 5.26 9.69
N ALA A 224 -9.47 5.16 8.37
CA ALA A 224 -8.52 5.76 7.44
C ALA A 224 -8.50 7.28 7.53
N ALA A 225 -9.65 7.95 7.61
CA ALA A 225 -9.74 9.39 7.78
C ALA A 225 -9.05 9.87 9.07
N ARG A 226 -9.26 9.16 10.19
CA ARG A 226 -8.58 9.45 11.47
C ARG A 226 -7.07 9.28 11.37
N ALA A 227 -6.61 8.16 10.79
CA ALA A 227 -5.19 7.91 10.57
C ALA A 227 -4.55 8.94 9.64
N LEU A 228 -5.19 9.28 8.51
CA LEU A 228 -4.73 10.30 7.58
C LEU A 228 -4.67 11.69 8.23
N SER A 229 -5.63 12.04 9.09
CA SER A 229 -5.60 13.30 9.84
C SER A 229 -4.41 13.37 10.81
N ALA A 230 -4.10 12.26 11.51
CA ALA A 230 -2.93 12.19 12.37
C ALA A 230 -1.62 12.28 11.57
N LEU A 231 -1.55 11.58 10.43
CA LEU A 231 -0.39 11.65 9.53
C LEU A 231 -0.22 13.04 8.91
N ASP A 232 -1.31 13.78 8.64
CA ASP A 232 -1.23 15.18 8.18
C ASP A 232 -0.62 16.10 9.24
N ALA A 233 -0.99 15.89 10.50
CA ALA A 233 -0.42 16.62 11.63
C ALA A 233 1.08 16.31 11.77
N ASP A 234 1.47 15.02 11.68
CA ASP A 234 2.86 14.59 11.70
C ASP A 234 3.66 15.22 10.54
N MET A 235 3.11 15.20 9.31
CA MET A 235 3.74 15.83 8.14
C MET A 235 3.87 17.35 8.30
N SER A 236 2.88 18.01 8.90
CA SER A 236 2.91 19.46 9.18
C SER A 236 3.99 19.82 10.19
N ALA A 237 4.13 19.02 11.24
CA ALA A 237 5.20 19.21 12.22
C ALA A 237 6.59 19.03 11.58
N LEU A 238 6.76 18.01 10.74
CA LEU A 238 8.01 17.75 10.03
C LEU A 238 8.36 18.85 9.02
N GLU A 239 7.37 19.38 8.30
CA GLU A 239 7.55 20.49 7.36
C GLU A 239 7.88 21.80 8.10
N ALA A 240 7.24 22.10 9.23
CA ALA A 240 7.57 23.25 10.06
C ALA A 240 8.99 23.15 10.65
N ALA A 241 9.39 21.96 11.12
CA ALA A 241 10.73 21.71 11.65
C ALA A 241 11.82 21.84 10.57
N ARG A 242 11.50 21.57 9.30
CA ARG A 242 12.40 21.88 8.18
C ARG A 242 12.64 23.39 8.09
N PHE A 243 11.58 24.20 8.01
CA PHE A 243 11.73 25.66 7.87
C PHE A 243 12.45 26.30 9.07
N ALA A 244 12.27 25.76 10.28
CA ALA A 244 12.99 26.20 11.46
C ALA A 244 14.51 25.94 11.37
N ARG A 245 14.93 24.80 10.79
CA ARG A 245 16.35 24.47 10.56
C ARG A 245 16.99 25.38 9.52
N ASP A 246 16.27 25.70 8.45
CA ASP A 246 16.76 26.61 7.41
C ASP A 246 16.96 28.06 7.93
N ALA A 247 16.30 28.42 9.04
CA ALA A 247 16.42 29.73 9.69
C ALA A 247 17.57 29.83 10.71
N GLN A 248 18.18 28.72 11.13
CA GLN A 248 19.31 28.71 12.06
C GLN A 248 20.64 28.62 11.31
N PRO A 249 21.62 29.52 11.56
CA PRO A 249 22.95 29.43 10.96
C PRO A 249 23.64 28.14 11.42
N THR A 250 24.07 27.34 10.44
CA THR A 250 24.59 25.99 10.60
C THR A 250 25.87 25.94 11.43
N ASN A 251 25.77 25.46 12.68
CA ASN A 251 26.88 24.93 13.46
C ASN A 251 26.48 23.55 14.01
N ALA A 252 26.54 22.49 13.19
CA ALA A 252 26.75 21.11 13.62
C ALA A 252 26.71 20.15 12.41
N ALA A 253 27.85 19.55 12.10
CA ALA A 253 27.94 18.37 11.26
C ALA A 253 27.61 17.13 12.11
N GLY A 254 26.38 16.62 11.99
CA GLY A 254 26.00 15.30 12.50
C GLY A 254 25.64 14.39 11.34
N GLY A 255 26.38 13.31 11.15
CA GLY A 255 26.13 12.29 10.13
C GLY A 255 24.82 11.50 10.39
N PRO A 256 24.24 10.86 9.36
CA PRO A 256 22.93 10.23 9.47
C PRO A 256 23.00 8.96 10.33
N ALA A 257 22.48 9.05 11.55
CA ALA A 257 22.21 7.91 12.39
C ALA A 257 20.93 7.19 11.91
N GLY A 258 21.11 5.95 11.45
CA GLY A 258 20.24 4.79 11.66
C GLY A 258 18.74 4.88 11.33
N HIS A 259 18.35 4.25 10.21
CA HIS A 259 16.99 3.85 9.80
C HIS A 259 16.14 3.07 10.85
N LEU A 260 16.67 2.77 12.04
CA LEU A 260 16.03 1.97 13.08
C LEU A 260 15.11 2.78 14.00
N GLU A 261 15.37 4.08 14.20
CA GLU A 261 14.50 4.94 15.03
C GLU A 261 13.17 5.28 14.34
N ASP A 262 13.14 5.27 13.01
CA ASP A 262 12.04 5.79 12.19
C ASP A 262 10.76 4.94 12.24
N TRP A 263 10.88 3.61 12.32
CA TRP A 263 9.70 2.73 12.26
C TRP A 263 8.84 2.81 13.52
N SER A 264 9.45 2.99 14.69
CA SER A 264 8.75 2.99 15.99
C SER A 264 7.66 4.08 16.08
N ILE A 265 7.89 5.22 15.43
CA ILE A 265 6.95 6.34 15.38
C ILE A 265 5.73 5.97 14.54
N ILE A 266 5.95 5.29 13.43
CA ILE A 266 4.92 4.97 12.44
C ILE A 266 4.19 3.67 12.80
N GLN A 267 4.82 2.78 13.56
CA GLN A 267 4.21 1.58 14.11
C GLN A 267 2.94 1.91 14.93
N LYS A 268 2.94 2.99 15.73
CA LYS A 268 1.74 3.46 16.43
C LYS A 268 0.60 3.83 15.47
N ARG A 269 0.92 4.42 14.30
CA ARG A 269 -0.06 4.81 13.28
C ARG A 269 -0.58 3.61 12.51
N VAL A 270 0.29 2.65 12.17
CA VAL A 270 -0.10 1.39 11.54
C VAL A 270 -0.97 0.55 12.49
N ASN A 271 -0.64 0.51 13.77
CA ASN A 271 -1.44 -0.18 14.79
C ASN A 271 -2.76 0.52 15.14
N ALA A 272 -2.96 1.77 14.71
CA ALA A 272 -4.23 2.47 14.89
C ALA A 272 -5.31 2.04 13.89
N PHE A 273 -4.93 1.34 12.81
CA PHE A 273 -5.88 0.60 11.99
C PHE A 273 -6.27 -0.68 12.73
N SER A 274 -7.58 -0.89 12.93
CA SER A 274 -8.12 -2.08 13.59
C SER A 274 -7.48 -3.36 13.04
N HIS A 275 -7.21 -4.31 13.94
CA HIS A 275 -6.60 -5.61 13.65
C HIS A 275 -7.31 -6.29 12.46
N GLY A 276 -6.55 -6.92 11.55
CA GLY A 276 -7.12 -7.60 10.37
C GLY A 276 -6.48 -7.30 9.01
N ARG A 277 -7.23 -7.60 7.94
CA ARG A 277 -6.82 -7.53 6.51
C ARG A 277 -6.17 -6.21 6.13
N LEU A 278 -6.72 -5.08 6.55
CA LEU A 278 -6.22 -3.75 6.17
C LEU A 278 -4.80 -3.51 6.68
N ARG A 279 -4.51 -3.88 7.93
CA ARG A 279 -3.18 -3.76 8.52
C ARG A 279 -2.17 -4.66 7.79
N ALA A 280 -2.55 -5.90 7.48
CA ALA A 280 -1.70 -6.82 6.73
C ALA A 280 -1.39 -6.30 5.32
N LEU A 281 -2.40 -5.77 4.62
CA LEU A 281 -2.21 -5.15 3.30
C LEU A 281 -1.35 -3.89 3.36
N LEU A 282 -1.53 -3.05 4.38
CA LEU A 282 -0.70 -1.86 4.62
C LEU A 282 0.77 -2.25 4.76
N LEU A 283 1.06 -3.20 5.65
CA LEU A 283 2.42 -3.70 5.89
C LEU A 283 3.01 -4.36 4.62
N HIS A 284 2.21 -5.14 3.90
CA HIS A 284 2.65 -5.77 2.65
C HIS A 284 3.10 -4.74 1.60
N ARG A 285 2.27 -3.71 1.36
CA ARG A 285 2.54 -2.66 0.37
C ARG A 285 3.74 -1.80 0.79
N LEU A 286 3.88 -1.48 2.07
CA LEU A 286 5.07 -0.80 2.59
C LEU A 286 6.33 -1.64 2.34
N HIS A 287 6.27 -2.95 2.60
CA HIS A 287 7.40 -3.84 2.35
C HIS A 287 7.75 -3.95 0.86
N GLN A 288 6.76 -4.01 -0.04
CA GLN A 288 6.99 -3.99 -1.49
C GLN A 288 7.72 -2.73 -1.95
N ARG A 289 7.53 -1.61 -1.24
CA ARG A 289 8.22 -0.33 -1.49
C ARG A 289 9.57 -0.21 -0.78
N GLY A 290 10.05 -1.29 -0.17
CA GLY A 290 11.34 -1.34 0.53
C GLY A 290 11.30 -0.88 1.99
N PHE A 291 10.14 -0.49 2.52
CA PHE A 291 10.00 -0.12 3.93
C PHE A 291 9.79 -1.37 4.77
N ARG A 292 10.79 -1.75 5.56
CA ARG A 292 10.75 -2.95 6.41
C ARG A 292 10.62 -2.57 7.88
N GLU A 293 9.81 -3.33 8.61
CA GLU A 293 10.00 -3.48 10.05
C GLU A 293 11.44 -3.94 10.27
N GLY A 294 12.18 -3.23 11.11
CA GLY A 294 13.61 -3.47 11.35
C GLY A 294 13.89 -4.94 11.65
N THR A 295 14.24 -5.71 10.63
CA THR A 295 14.70 -7.10 10.74
C THR A 295 15.92 -7.26 9.84
N THR A 296 17.00 -7.71 10.46
CA THR A 296 18.30 -7.96 9.85
C THR A 296 18.27 -9.21 8.98
N ARG A 297 18.72 -9.02 7.73
CA ARG A 297 19.31 -9.96 6.75
C ARG A 297 18.61 -11.28 6.36
N SER A 298 18.36 -11.33 5.04
CA SER A 298 18.65 -12.39 4.06
C SER A 298 18.21 -13.84 4.34
N MET A 299 17.31 -14.36 3.49
CA MET A 299 17.00 -15.79 3.42
C MET A 299 17.05 -16.36 1.99
N ALA A 300 17.60 -17.57 1.94
CA ALA A 300 17.82 -18.43 0.79
C ALA A 300 16.53 -19.03 0.18
N SER A 301 16.70 -19.65 -0.99
CA SER A 301 15.68 -20.19 -1.91
C SER A 301 14.95 -21.44 -1.37
N PRO A 302 13.74 -21.76 -1.89
CA PRO A 302 12.87 -22.79 -1.31
C PRO A 302 13.27 -24.21 -1.75
N GLY A 303 13.45 -25.09 -0.76
CA GLY A 303 13.52 -26.55 -0.94
C GLY A 303 12.15 -27.24 -0.82
N GLU A 304 12.10 -28.51 -1.24
CA GLU A 304 10.90 -29.34 -1.48
C GLU A 304 9.91 -29.51 -0.29
N PRO A 305 8.63 -29.80 -0.57
CA PRO A 305 7.60 -29.96 0.44
C PRO A 305 7.68 -31.31 1.19
N LEU A 306 8.10 -31.26 2.46
CA LEU A 306 7.99 -32.39 3.40
C LEU A 306 6.64 -32.39 4.14
N LEU A 307 5.92 -33.52 4.06
CA LEU A 307 4.77 -33.91 4.89
C LEU A 307 5.20 -33.97 6.37
N LEU A 308 4.51 -33.24 7.25
CA LEU A 308 4.80 -33.21 8.68
C LEU A 308 3.68 -33.91 9.48
N LEU A 309 4.12 -34.93 10.24
CA LEU A 309 3.49 -35.61 11.38
C LEU A 309 2.23 -36.47 11.13
N SER A 310 2.38 -37.76 11.44
CA SER A 310 1.28 -38.66 11.82
C SER A 310 1.32 -38.79 13.36
N PRO A 311 0.20 -38.62 14.09
CA PRO A 311 0.18 -38.85 15.52
C PRO A 311 0.30 -40.35 15.80
N SER A 312 1.31 -40.72 16.59
CA SER A 312 1.36 -42.04 17.21
C SER A 312 0.19 -42.15 18.20
N THR A 313 -0.56 -43.24 18.09
CA THR A 313 -1.68 -43.68 18.96
C THR A 313 -2.96 -42.83 18.96
N ARG A 314 -3.98 -43.28 18.21
CA ARG A 314 -5.40 -43.38 18.65
C ARG A 314 -6.28 -44.16 17.65
N LEU A 315 -7.19 -44.94 18.25
CA LEU A 315 -8.37 -45.69 17.78
C LEU A 315 -8.63 -45.82 16.26
N LEU A 316 -8.70 -47.09 15.82
CA LEU A 316 -9.18 -47.55 14.51
C LEU A 316 -10.46 -46.82 14.08
N GLY A 317 -10.37 -45.97 13.06
CA GLY A 317 -11.53 -45.44 12.32
C GLY A 317 -11.61 -43.92 12.18
N ALA A 318 -10.89 -43.13 12.99
CA ALA A 318 -10.89 -41.67 12.88
C ALA A 318 -9.84 -41.18 11.87
N SER A 319 -10.24 -40.28 10.96
CA SER A 319 -9.33 -39.58 10.06
C SER A 319 -8.29 -38.80 10.88
N VAL A 320 -7.01 -38.95 10.51
CA VAL A 320 -5.90 -38.29 11.21
C VAL A 320 -5.90 -36.81 10.84
N PRO A 321 -5.93 -35.89 11.82
CA PRO A 321 -5.73 -34.47 11.58
C PRO A 321 -4.43 -34.21 10.82
N ARG A 322 -4.51 -33.55 9.67
CA ARG A 322 -3.32 -33.19 8.87
C ARG A 322 -3.20 -31.70 8.77
N VAL A 323 -2.02 -31.17 9.06
CA VAL A 323 -1.72 -29.74 8.90
C VAL A 323 -0.63 -29.56 7.85
N ARG A 324 -0.85 -28.68 6.87
CA ARG A 324 0.12 -28.43 5.79
C ARG A 324 0.03 -27.02 5.23
N PRO A 325 1.08 -26.53 4.54
CA PRO A 325 0.98 -25.30 3.76
C PRO A 325 -0.08 -25.43 2.65
N ALA A 326 -0.81 -24.35 2.40
CA ALA A 326 -1.73 -24.25 1.28
C ALA A 326 -0.94 -24.09 -0.04
N THR A 327 -1.54 -24.60 -1.11
CA THR A 327 -1.06 -24.51 -2.49
C THR A 327 -2.15 -23.88 -3.36
N ALA A 328 -1.81 -23.47 -4.58
CA ALA A 328 -2.80 -22.90 -5.50
C ALA A 328 -3.97 -23.86 -5.80
N ALA A 329 -3.78 -25.18 -5.66
CA ALA A 329 -4.83 -26.18 -5.82
C ALA A 329 -5.88 -26.14 -4.70
N ASP A 330 -5.55 -25.55 -3.54
CA ASP A 330 -6.43 -25.49 -2.37
C ASP A 330 -7.41 -24.32 -2.38
N ILE A 331 -7.26 -23.38 -3.32
CA ILE A 331 -8.07 -22.16 -3.40
C ILE A 331 -9.58 -22.45 -3.43
N PRO A 332 -10.09 -23.44 -4.20
CA PRO A 332 -11.51 -23.76 -4.17
C PRO A 332 -11.99 -24.25 -2.80
N ALA A 333 -11.22 -25.11 -2.13
CA ALA A 333 -11.55 -25.66 -0.82
C ALA A 333 -11.48 -24.60 0.29
N LEU A 334 -10.49 -23.70 0.23
CA LEU A 334 -10.39 -22.54 1.11
C LEU A 334 -11.61 -21.62 1.01
N ARG A 335 -12.03 -21.30 -0.22
CA ARG A 335 -13.24 -20.49 -0.44
C ARG A 335 -14.50 -21.17 0.08
N GLN A 336 -14.59 -22.50 -0.08
CA GLN A 336 -15.72 -23.24 0.47
C GLN A 336 -15.71 -23.20 1.99
N PHE A 337 -14.58 -23.50 2.64
CA PHE A 337 -14.43 -23.40 4.09
C PHE A 337 -14.86 -22.03 4.64
N CYS A 338 -14.41 -20.94 4.01
CA CYS A 338 -14.81 -19.60 4.45
C CYS A 338 -16.31 -19.33 4.28
N ARG A 339 -16.96 -19.88 3.24
CA ARG A 339 -18.41 -19.78 3.06
C ARG A 339 -19.16 -20.58 4.12
N ASP A 340 -18.77 -21.83 4.33
CA ASP A 340 -19.39 -22.71 5.33
C ASP A 340 -19.32 -22.08 6.71
N LEU A 341 -18.17 -21.50 7.07
CA LEU A 341 -17.99 -20.83 8.36
C LEU A 341 -18.83 -19.54 8.47
N LEU A 342 -19.00 -18.79 7.37
CA LEU A 342 -19.92 -17.64 7.36
C LEU A 342 -21.37 -18.06 7.58
N GLU A 343 -21.81 -19.15 6.95
CA GLU A 343 -23.17 -19.67 7.13
C GLU A 343 -23.42 -20.08 8.59
N VAL A 344 -22.44 -20.72 9.24
CA VAL A 344 -22.51 -21.06 10.67
C VAL A 344 -22.65 -19.80 11.54
N LEU A 345 -21.85 -18.77 11.27
CA LEU A 345 -21.91 -17.49 12.00
C LEU A 345 -23.20 -16.71 11.73
N GLU A 346 -23.82 -16.89 10.57
CA GLU A 346 -25.11 -16.29 10.24
C GLU A 346 -26.27 -17.01 10.93
N ALA A 347 -26.19 -18.32 11.08
CA ALA A 347 -27.18 -19.13 11.80
C ALA A 347 -27.11 -18.92 13.32
N ASP A 348 -25.91 -18.70 13.87
CA ASP A 348 -25.70 -18.40 15.29
C ASP A 348 -24.74 -17.22 15.47
N PRO A 349 -25.24 -15.97 15.55
CA PRO A 349 -24.41 -14.79 15.76
C PRO A 349 -23.63 -14.80 17.08
N LEU A 350 -24.05 -15.59 18.08
CA LEU A 350 -23.37 -15.72 19.38
C LEU A 350 -22.20 -16.70 19.32
N SER A 351 -22.14 -17.57 18.30
CA SER A 351 -21.01 -18.48 18.06
C SER A 351 -19.75 -17.77 17.56
N GLY A 352 -19.89 -16.51 17.09
CA GLY A 352 -18.79 -15.71 16.58
C GLY A 352 -17.99 -15.00 17.68
N LYS A 353 -16.66 -14.87 17.47
CA LYS A 353 -15.75 -14.15 18.38
C LYS A 353 -15.80 -12.61 18.19
N GLY A 354 -16.98 -12.07 17.86
CA GLY A 354 -17.23 -10.64 17.61
C GLY A 354 -17.50 -10.27 16.14
N GLY A 355 -17.92 -9.02 15.90
CA GLY A 355 -18.27 -8.51 14.56
C GLY A 355 -17.13 -8.52 13.54
N ASP A 356 -15.89 -8.35 14.01
CA ASP A 356 -14.69 -8.36 13.17
C ASP A 356 -14.44 -9.74 12.51
N HIS A 357 -14.84 -10.83 13.18
CA HIS A 357 -14.63 -12.20 12.71
C HIS A 357 -15.43 -12.50 11.42
N ARG A 358 -16.65 -11.95 11.32
CA ARG A 358 -17.51 -12.11 10.14
C ARG A 358 -16.96 -11.34 8.94
N GLU A 359 -16.54 -10.09 9.16
CA GLU A 359 -15.97 -9.24 8.10
C GLU A 359 -14.69 -9.86 7.51
N LEU A 360 -13.83 -10.41 8.38
CA LEU A 360 -12.60 -11.10 7.96
C LEU A 360 -12.87 -12.35 7.09
N LEU A 361 -13.92 -13.12 7.40
CA LEU A 361 -14.28 -14.29 6.59
C LEU A 361 -14.87 -13.89 5.24
N GLN A 362 -15.71 -12.86 5.18
CA GLN A 362 -16.22 -12.30 3.91
C GLN A 362 -15.07 -11.84 3.01
N ASP A 363 -14.09 -11.18 3.63
CA ASP A 363 -12.86 -10.75 2.99
C ASP A 363 -12.05 -11.93 2.40
N LEU A 364 -11.92 -13.02 3.14
CA LEU A 364 -11.23 -14.24 2.70
C LEU A 364 -11.96 -14.95 1.54
N VAL A 365 -13.29 -14.93 1.52
CA VAL A 365 -14.06 -15.46 0.37
C VAL A 365 -13.76 -14.67 -0.91
N ALA A 366 -13.75 -13.34 -0.83
CA ALA A 366 -13.51 -12.44 -1.95
C ALA A 366 -12.02 -12.32 -2.36
N PHE A 367 -11.14 -13.00 -1.64
CA PHE A 367 -9.70 -12.79 -1.73
C PHE A 367 -9.07 -13.32 -3.03
N ARG A 368 -8.03 -12.62 -3.52
CA ARG A 368 -7.18 -13.05 -4.64
C ARG A 368 -6.09 -14.01 -4.15
N TRP A 369 -6.49 -15.20 -3.74
CA TRP A 369 -5.62 -16.22 -3.16
C TRP A 369 -4.38 -16.58 -4.00
N ARG A 370 -4.48 -16.54 -5.33
CA ARG A 370 -3.37 -16.92 -6.22
C ARG A 370 -2.14 -16.05 -6.00
N SER A 371 -2.32 -14.72 -6.04
CA SER A 371 -1.24 -13.77 -5.79
C SER A 371 -0.67 -13.88 -4.38
N PHE A 372 -1.50 -14.25 -3.41
CA PHE A 372 -1.10 -14.39 -2.02
C PHE A 372 -0.24 -15.63 -1.78
N LEU A 373 -0.64 -16.77 -2.34
CA LEU A 373 0.09 -18.03 -2.24
C LEU A 373 1.39 -18.03 -3.07
N ASP A 374 1.45 -17.23 -4.14
CA ASP A 374 2.65 -17.05 -4.97
C ASP A 374 3.70 -16.14 -4.30
N THR A 375 3.27 -15.20 -3.46
CA THR A 375 4.18 -14.45 -2.60
C THR A 375 4.67 -15.35 -1.46
N LYS A 376 5.85 -15.07 -0.87
CA LYS A 376 6.46 -15.87 0.23
C LYS A 376 5.65 -15.85 1.54
N GLN A 377 4.32 -15.90 1.49
CA GLN A 377 3.35 -15.78 2.57
C GLN A 377 2.62 -17.13 2.69
N PRO A 378 2.76 -17.84 3.79
CA PRO A 378 2.23 -19.18 3.95
C PRO A 378 0.87 -19.17 4.65
N VAL A 379 -0.13 -19.67 3.95
CA VAL A 379 -1.36 -20.13 4.58
C VAL A 379 -1.13 -21.54 5.09
N VAL A 380 -1.57 -21.84 6.30
CA VAL A 380 -1.59 -23.20 6.88
C VAL A 380 -3.01 -23.71 6.83
N LEU A 381 -3.21 -24.94 6.39
CA LEU A 381 -4.50 -25.61 6.36
C LEU A 381 -4.51 -26.73 7.38
N GLY A 382 -5.57 -26.77 8.20
CA GLY A 382 -6.00 -27.96 8.93
C GLY A 382 -6.97 -28.76 8.07
N MET A 383 -6.67 -30.03 7.87
CA MET A 383 -7.42 -30.93 7.01
C MET A 383 -7.96 -32.12 7.82
N ASP A 384 -9.23 -32.42 7.65
CA ASP A 384 -9.87 -33.64 8.16
C ASP A 384 -10.67 -34.32 7.04
N GLY A 385 -10.39 -35.60 6.78
CA GLY A 385 -11.09 -36.36 5.74
C GLY A 385 -10.96 -35.77 4.32
N GLY A 386 -9.90 -35.01 4.06
CA GLY A 386 -9.71 -34.29 2.79
C GLY A 386 -10.45 -32.95 2.70
N ARG A 387 -11.23 -32.57 3.71
CA ARG A 387 -11.88 -31.26 3.84
C ARG A 387 -11.00 -30.30 4.65
N VAL A 388 -11.01 -29.02 4.27
CA VAL A 388 -10.39 -27.96 5.09
C VAL A 388 -11.30 -27.72 6.29
N VAL A 389 -10.77 -27.90 7.50
CA VAL A 389 -11.49 -27.66 8.78
C VAL A 389 -10.88 -26.52 9.59
N GLY A 390 -9.73 -26.00 9.14
CA GLY A 390 -9.14 -24.79 9.70
C GLY A 390 -8.14 -24.15 8.75
N VAL A 391 -7.94 -22.85 8.92
CA VAL A 391 -6.96 -22.08 8.15
C VAL A 391 -6.28 -21.09 9.09
N ALA A 392 -4.97 -20.93 8.92
CA ALA A 392 -4.19 -19.93 9.63
C ALA A 392 -3.26 -19.19 8.69
N MET A 393 -2.97 -17.93 9.00
CA MET A 393 -2.10 -17.06 8.20
C MET A 393 -0.91 -16.62 9.04
N VAL A 394 0.29 -17.02 8.64
CA VAL A 394 1.54 -16.68 9.36
C VAL A 394 2.35 -15.68 8.56
N TRP A 395 2.49 -14.46 9.06
CA TRP A 395 3.26 -13.42 8.41
C TRP A 395 4.53 -13.09 9.18
N THR A 396 5.70 -13.27 8.55
CA THR A 396 7.02 -13.06 9.19
C THR A 396 7.10 -13.74 10.55
N GLU A 397 7.01 -12.98 11.63
CA GLU A 397 7.10 -13.42 13.03
C GLU A 397 5.76 -13.35 13.76
N ARG A 398 4.64 -13.22 13.02
CA ARG A 398 3.29 -13.10 13.58
C ARG A 398 2.30 -14.10 12.99
N LEU A 399 1.52 -14.73 13.84
CA LEU A 399 0.26 -15.38 13.47
C LEU A 399 -0.80 -14.27 13.35
N VAL A 400 -1.24 -14.00 12.12
CA VAL A 400 -2.11 -12.87 11.78
C VAL A 400 -3.56 -13.23 12.02
N GLU A 401 -4.00 -14.39 11.52
CA GLU A 401 -5.36 -14.88 11.65
C GLU A 401 -5.37 -16.39 11.80
N ILE A 402 -6.36 -16.91 12.53
CA ILE A 402 -6.63 -18.33 12.66
C ILE A 402 -8.13 -18.58 12.77
N PHE A 403 -8.63 -19.46 11.92
CA PHE A 403 -10.02 -19.87 11.85
C PHE A 403 -10.10 -21.39 11.91
N VAL A 404 -10.99 -21.92 12.74
CA VAL A 404 -11.27 -23.35 12.83
C VAL A 404 -12.78 -23.52 12.85
N GLU A 405 -13.28 -24.55 12.19
CA GLU A 405 -14.69 -24.91 12.25
C GLU A 405 -15.08 -25.19 13.72
N PRO A 406 -16.19 -24.61 14.24
CA PRO A 406 -16.54 -24.72 15.66
C PRO A 406 -16.65 -26.17 16.16
N THR A 407 -17.14 -27.08 15.31
CA THR A 407 -17.27 -28.51 15.64
C THR A 407 -15.92 -29.24 15.72
N ALA A 408 -14.88 -28.70 15.09
CA ALA A 408 -13.54 -29.26 15.08
C ALA A 408 -12.56 -28.52 16.01
N GLU A 409 -12.93 -27.33 16.51
CA GLU A 409 -12.03 -26.39 17.17
C GLU A 409 -11.23 -27.00 18.32
N ALA A 410 -11.90 -27.68 19.26
CA ALA A 410 -11.24 -28.27 20.42
C ALA A 410 -10.18 -29.32 20.08
N ALA A 411 -10.36 -30.03 18.96
CA ALA A 411 -9.43 -31.06 18.50
C ALA A 411 -8.35 -30.51 17.56
N PHE A 412 -8.68 -29.50 16.74
CA PHE A 412 -7.82 -29.02 15.66
C PHE A 412 -7.02 -27.77 15.98
N LEU A 413 -7.52 -26.88 16.84
CA LEU A 413 -6.85 -25.61 17.11
C LEU A 413 -5.40 -25.80 17.62
N PRO A 414 -5.12 -26.70 18.58
CA PRO A 414 -3.74 -26.95 19.03
C PRO A 414 -2.83 -27.46 17.90
N VAL A 415 -3.33 -28.38 17.08
CA VAL A 415 -2.57 -28.97 15.96
C VAL A 415 -2.29 -27.92 14.88
N LEU A 416 -3.26 -27.03 14.61
CA LEU A 416 -3.09 -25.95 13.66
C LEU A 416 -2.06 -24.91 14.14
N LEU A 417 -2.08 -24.58 15.45
CA LEU A 417 -1.08 -23.71 16.07
C LEU A 417 0.34 -24.30 15.98
N GLU A 418 0.49 -25.61 16.23
CA GLU A 418 1.76 -26.31 16.06
C GLU A 418 2.26 -26.26 14.60
N GLY A 419 1.36 -26.44 13.63
CA GLY A 419 1.67 -26.29 12.22
C GLY A 419 2.15 -24.88 11.84
N CYS A 420 1.55 -23.84 12.43
CA CYS A 420 2.00 -22.45 12.26
C CYS A 420 3.42 -22.24 12.79
N VAL A 421 3.73 -22.79 13.97
CA VAL A 421 5.07 -22.74 14.57
C VAL A 421 6.09 -23.44 13.69
N HIS A 422 5.82 -24.67 13.22
CA HIS A 422 6.73 -25.41 12.35
C HIS A 422 7.03 -24.69 11.04
N LEU A 423 5.99 -24.11 10.44
CA LEU A 423 6.12 -23.33 9.22
C LEU A 423 6.97 -22.07 9.44
N ALA A 424 6.76 -21.36 10.54
CA ALA A 424 7.58 -20.22 10.94
C ALA A 424 9.05 -20.65 11.15
N ALA A 425 9.28 -21.78 11.83
CA ALA A 425 10.61 -22.34 12.06
C ALA A 425 11.37 -22.62 10.75
N ARG A 426 10.70 -23.21 9.75
CA ARG A 426 11.28 -23.43 8.40
C ARG A 426 11.71 -22.13 7.71
N ARG A 427 11.18 -21.00 8.15
CA ARG A 427 11.48 -19.66 7.64
C ARG A 427 12.45 -18.91 8.55
N GLY A 428 13.20 -19.63 9.39
CA GLY A 428 14.21 -19.04 10.27
C GLY A 428 13.63 -18.14 11.36
N VAL A 429 12.31 -18.15 11.58
CA VAL A 429 11.65 -17.40 12.63
C VAL A 429 11.97 -18.04 13.97
N ARG A 430 12.47 -17.25 14.92
CA ARG A 430 12.85 -17.72 16.26
C ARG A 430 11.75 -17.52 17.30
N ARG A 431 10.78 -16.67 17.00
CA ARG A 431 9.65 -16.38 17.87
C ARG A 431 8.45 -16.05 17.00
N LEU A 432 7.31 -16.64 17.32
CA LEU A 432 6.04 -16.35 16.68
C LEU A 432 5.13 -15.64 17.68
N GLU A 433 4.53 -14.52 17.30
CA GLU A 433 3.63 -13.74 18.15
C GLU A 433 2.19 -13.78 17.63
N ALA A 434 1.20 -13.75 18.52
CA ALA A 434 -0.21 -13.75 18.18
C ALA A 434 -0.97 -12.81 19.12
N GLU A 435 -1.97 -12.13 18.61
CA GLU A 435 -2.96 -11.45 19.45
C GLU A 435 -4.15 -12.38 19.65
N VAL A 436 -4.46 -12.68 20.91
CA VAL A 436 -5.36 -13.78 21.26
C VAL A 436 -6.52 -13.24 22.09
N HIS A 437 -7.73 -13.38 21.54
CA HIS A 437 -8.96 -13.10 22.26
C HIS A 437 -9.03 -13.94 23.55
N TYR A 438 -9.56 -13.37 24.64
CA TYR A 438 -9.54 -13.99 25.97
C TYR A 438 -10.19 -15.38 26.02
N SER A 439 -11.19 -15.62 25.15
CA SER A 439 -11.85 -16.93 25.02
C SER A 439 -10.90 -18.06 24.60
N ASN A 440 -9.77 -17.76 23.97
CA ASN A 440 -8.83 -18.76 23.43
C ASN A 440 -7.54 -18.85 24.25
N HIS A 441 -7.44 -18.14 25.38
CA HIS A 441 -6.22 -18.12 26.21
C HIS A 441 -5.82 -19.52 26.66
N ALA A 442 -6.79 -20.34 27.10
CA ALA A 442 -6.54 -21.72 27.52
C ALA A 442 -6.03 -22.61 26.37
N ASP A 443 -6.46 -22.35 25.12
CA ASP A 443 -6.00 -23.13 23.97
C ASP A 443 -4.56 -22.82 23.59
N TYR A 444 -4.21 -21.53 23.61
CA TYR A 444 -2.84 -21.07 23.36
C TYR A 444 -1.88 -21.54 24.44
N GLU A 445 -2.28 -21.46 25.71
CA GLU A 445 -1.49 -21.97 26.84
C GLU A 445 -1.26 -23.48 26.72
N ARG A 446 -2.30 -24.26 26.40
CA ARG A 446 -2.17 -25.72 26.15
C ARG A 446 -1.27 -26.02 24.96
N ALA A 447 -1.24 -25.15 23.95
CA ALA A 447 -0.35 -25.25 22.80
C ALA A 447 1.08 -24.75 23.10
N GLY A 448 1.41 -24.39 24.35
CA GLY A 448 2.74 -23.97 24.77
C GLY A 448 3.08 -22.51 24.45
N TRP A 449 2.09 -21.67 24.13
CA TRP A 449 2.29 -20.24 23.98
C TRP A 449 2.31 -19.54 25.35
N GLU A 450 3.09 -18.48 25.46
CA GLU A 450 3.28 -17.70 26.69
C GLU A 450 2.73 -16.28 26.52
N ARG A 451 2.11 -15.73 27.56
CA ARG A 451 1.63 -14.32 27.55
C ARG A 451 2.80 -13.36 27.68
N THR A 452 2.94 -12.44 26.74
CA THR A 452 4.01 -11.43 26.71
C THR A 452 3.42 -10.03 26.87
N GLY A 453 3.17 -9.61 28.11
CA GLY A 453 2.77 -8.25 28.46
C GLY A 453 1.29 -8.06 28.84
N PRO A 454 0.86 -6.80 29.11
CA PRO A 454 -0.50 -6.49 29.59
C PRO A 454 -1.58 -6.50 28.49
N PHE A 455 -1.16 -6.55 27.22
CA PHE A 455 -2.06 -6.65 26.06
C PHE A 455 -2.36 -8.13 25.76
N PRO A 456 -3.38 -8.47 24.93
CA PRO A 456 -3.67 -9.85 24.53
C PRO A 456 -2.57 -10.47 23.63
N LEU A 457 -1.30 -10.13 23.82
CA LEU A 457 -0.16 -10.60 23.05
C LEU A 457 0.39 -11.89 23.68
N TRP A 458 0.47 -12.93 22.85
CA TRP A 458 1.06 -14.22 23.16
C TRP A 458 2.26 -14.46 22.26
N SER A 459 3.23 -15.22 22.74
CA SER A 459 4.40 -15.60 21.95
C SER A 459 4.74 -17.07 22.12
N PHE A 460 5.31 -17.67 21.09
CA PHE A 460 5.87 -19.01 21.10
C PHE A 460 7.35 -18.94 20.75
N GLY A 461 8.21 -19.42 21.66
CA GLY A 461 9.64 -19.52 21.44
C GLY A 461 9.98 -20.71 20.54
N ILE A 462 10.50 -20.44 19.34
CA ILE A 462 10.94 -21.48 18.40
C ILE A 462 12.42 -21.77 18.70
N GLY A 463 12.66 -22.73 19.59
CA GLY A 463 14.01 -23.16 19.95
C GLY A 463 14.74 -23.85 18.79
N ALA A 464 16.08 -23.82 18.80
CA ALA A 464 16.96 -24.46 17.81
C ALA A 464 16.96 -26.00 17.85
N THR A 465 16.09 -26.61 18.66
CA THR A 465 16.03 -28.05 18.91
C THR A 465 14.72 -28.62 18.36
N THR A 466 14.63 -28.73 17.04
CA THR A 466 13.70 -29.66 16.36
C THR A 466 14.46 -30.87 15.81
N GLU A 467 15.52 -31.30 16.50
CA GLU A 467 15.91 -32.71 16.48
C GLU A 467 15.15 -33.42 17.60
N ALA A 468 14.44 -34.48 17.23
CA ALA A 468 13.48 -35.20 18.05
C ALA A 468 14.03 -35.55 19.43
N ARG A 469 13.32 -35.17 20.50
CA ARG A 469 13.46 -35.81 21.82
C ARG A 469 12.87 -37.21 21.72
N PRO A 470 13.64 -38.30 21.92
CA PRO A 470 13.03 -39.60 22.16
C PRO A 470 12.35 -39.58 23.53
N SER A 471 11.13 -40.09 23.57
CA SER A 471 10.32 -40.26 24.77
C SER A 471 11.02 -41.18 25.76
N SER A 472 11.51 -40.64 26.88
CA SER A 472 11.96 -41.44 28.02
C SER A 472 10.80 -41.70 28.98
N THR A 473 10.00 -42.73 28.69
CA THR A 473 9.20 -43.42 29.72
C THR A 473 9.95 -44.69 30.11
N GLY A 474 10.50 -44.70 31.32
CA GLY A 474 11.23 -45.82 31.87
C GLY A 474 11.30 -45.75 33.38
N ASN A 475 10.14 -45.79 34.04
CA ASN A 475 10.05 -46.03 35.47
C ASN A 475 9.75 -47.52 35.65
N ARG A 476 10.69 -48.30 36.20
CA ARG A 476 10.40 -49.57 36.86
C ARG A 476 11.10 -49.60 38.21
N HIS A 477 10.26 -49.68 39.23
CA HIS A 477 10.57 -49.95 40.62
C HIS A 477 11.22 -51.33 40.81
N ALA A 478 12.06 -51.37 41.85
CA ALA A 478 12.27 -52.43 42.84
C ALA A 478 12.97 -53.73 42.41
N LEU A 479 14.13 -53.98 43.05
CA LEU A 479 14.25 -55.10 43.99
C LEU A 479 15.40 -54.84 44.99
N VAL A 480 15.03 -54.85 46.26
CA VAL A 480 15.90 -55.01 47.43
C VAL A 480 16.09 -56.51 47.65
N SER A 481 17.33 -56.94 47.91
CA SER A 481 17.76 -57.98 48.86
C SER A 481 18.83 -58.94 48.31
N ALA A 482 19.83 -59.15 49.18
CA ALA A 482 20.97 -60.09 49.15
C ALA A 482 22.19 -59.67 48.31
#